data_AF-A0A2A9ETU0-F1
#
_entry.id   AF-A0A2A9ETU0-F1
#
_cell.length_a   1.000
_cell.length_b   1.000
_cell.length_c   1.000
_cell.angle_alpha   90.00
_cell.angle_beta   90.00
_cell.angle_gamma   90.00
#
_symmetry.space_group_name_H-M   'P 1'
#
loop_
_entity.id
_entity.type
_entity.pdbx_description
1 polymer ?
#
loop_
_entity_poly.entity_id
_entity_poly.type
_entity_poly.pdbx_seq_one_letter_code
_entity_poly.pdbx_strand_id
1 'polypeptide(L)'
;MEQRASADATPAGPPAASSDLLAHPARLVNPSTIGGTVALGVGLVLVLVPALSHNITVVVVGLGLLASGLNDLWTTARRRHLRVVTRVASALRGLVSLALAAVFLAYSQVALAATILLGAVYLFVRSLLTLLLAVVSRDRARRAPRYASAGVGLALSVVVVATPGVYTDWLAALVGVVAIVGGTIVLAYGYRIASGRVPKPEGLYPSFTEILWSWVEHADVGGERRDELAEQLYLEPPEVAAKRVAWWTMLVLSVAIATFAVLQDSTAVVIGAMLVAPLMTPILGLAAALVSGWATRTLRSLALILAGTAVAVGLAFVISSWVPSVVPFETNSQIASRVSPTLLDMLVALAAGAAGAFATADRRVASSLGGVAIAVALVPPLSVVGVSLGAGRPDDAAGALLLFGTNFVSIVLSAAVVFVLAGVADPAALRRGGRRIVLTLAPFVTAALLILLPLLLTTDGLLTTTGQQRTAQDAVGTWLGQDSTLRLADVTVAGDTVTVDLTGPADDLPDVAALRTALDDALGGSWAVEVAVTPVVTERLPATTG
;
A
#
# COMPACT_ATOMS: atom_id res chain seq x y z
N MET A 1 57.14 -4.22 7.82
CA MET A 1 57.07 -5.41 6.94
C MET A 1 55.63 -5.91 6.87
N GLU A 2 54.71 -5.12 6.29
CA GLU A 2 53.32 -5.56 6.05
C GLU A 2 52.75 -4.82 4.84
N GLN A 3 53.50 -4.92 3.74
CA GLN A 3 53.10 -4.51 2.40
C GLN A 3 53.25 -5.76 1.53
N ARG A 4 52.26 -6.67 1.58
CA ARG A 4 52.08 -7.84 0.68
C ARG A 4 50.83 -8.62 1.08
N ALA A 5 49.64 -8.13 0.70
CA ALA A 5 48.41 -8.93 0.68
C ALA A 5 47.30 -8.28 -0.17
N SER A 6 47.65 -7.68 -1.32
CA SER A 6 46.66 -7.03 -2.22
C SER A 6 46.75 -7.49 -3.67
N ALA A 7 47.14 -8.74 -3.91
CA ALA A 7 47.27 -9.28 -5.26
C ALA A 7 46.71 -10.69 -5.32
N ASP A 8 45.38 -10.82 -5.38
CA ASP A 8 44.71 -11.92 -6.11
C ASP A 8 43.18 -11.73 -6.29
N ALA A 9 42.75 -10.53 -6.68
CA ALA A 9 41.39 -10.34 -7.19
C ALA A 9 41.41 -10.49 -8.71
N THR A 10 41.28 -11.72 -9.20
CA THR A 10 40.99 -11.97 -10.62
C THR A 10 39.73 -11.19 -11.02
N PRO A 11 39.76 -10.37 -12.09
CA PRO A 11 38.56 -9.67 -12.54
C PRO A 11 37.51 -10.70 -12.96
N ALA A 12 36.32 -10.62 -12.36
CA ALA A 12 35.17 -11.42 -12.78
C ALA A 12 34.95 -11.19 -14.28
N GLY A 13 34.91 -12.29 -15.06
CA GLY A 13 34.67 -12.23 -16.50
C GLY A 13 33.36 -11.52 -16.83
N PRO A 14 33.19 -11.05 -18.08
CA PRO A 14 31.98 -10.35 -18.49
C PRO A 14 30.73 -11.21 -18.22
N PRO A 15 29.62 -10.61 -17.76
CA PRO A 15 28.40 -11.35 -17.43
C PRO A 15 27.93 -12.16 -18.64
N ALA A 16 27.52 -13.41 -18.42
CA ALA A 16 27.07 -14.29 -19.48
C ALA A 16 25.88 -13.67 -20.23
N ALA A 17 25.95 -13.65 -21.56
CA ALA A 17 24.85 -13.15 -22.40
C ALA A 17 23.58 -14.00 -22.16
N SER A 18 22.39 -13.40 -22.28
CA SER A 18 21.12 -14.11 -22.06
C SER A 18 20.93 -15.34 -22.96
N SER A 19 21.57 -15.35 -24.13
CA SER A 19 21.63 -16.50 -25.04
C SER A 19 22.40 -17.70 -24.46
N ASP A 20 23.40 -17.44 -23.63
CA ASP A 20 24.29 -18.45 -23.05
C ASP A 20 23.63 -19.16 -21.84
N LEU A 21 22.71 -18.46 -21.16
CA LEU A 21 21.88 -19.03 -20.09
C LEU A 21 20.78 -19.97 -20.63
N LEU A 22 20.20 -19.65 -21.78
CA LEU A 22 19.23 -20.51 -22.46
C LEU A 22 19.90 -21.78 -23.02
N ALA A 23 21.16 -21.69 -23.43
CA ALA A 23 21.93 -22.83 -23.88
C ALA A 23 22.29 -23.82 -22.75
N HIS A 24 22.43 -23.34 -21.50
CA HIS A 24 22.86 -24.13 -20.35
C HIS A 24 21.91 -23.97 -19.16
N PRO A 25 20.68 -24.53 -19.23
CA PRO A 25 19.64 -24.34 -18.21
C PRO A 25 20.04 -24.86 -16.82
N ALA A 26 21.00 -25.80 -16.75
CA ALA A 26 21.56 -26.28 -15.48
C ALA A 26 22.18 -25.16 -14.62
N ARG A 27 22.64 -24.05 -15.22
CA ARG A 27 23.16 -22.88 -14.48
C ARG A 27 22.06 -22.08 -13.76
N LEU A 28 20.80 -22.22 -14.20
CA LEU A 28 19.65 -21.57 -13.58
C LEU A 28 19.17 -22.32 -12.33
N VAL A 29 19.57 -23.58 -12.14
CA VAL A 29 19.19 -24.39 -10.99
C VAL A 29 20.13 -24.10 -9.82
N ASN A 30 19.73 -23.18 -8.94
CA ASN A 30 20.41 -22.89 -7.70
C ASN A 30 19.40 -22.83 -6.52
N PRO A 31 19.86 -22.97 -5.27
CA PRO A 31 18.96 -22.99 -4.12
C PRO A 31 18.03 -21.77 -4.02
N SER A 32 18.50 -20.60 -4.46
CA SER A 32 17.71 -19.36 -4.48
C SER A 32 16.63 -19.39 -5.57
N THR A 33 16.94 -19.80 -6.81
CA THR A 33 15.92 -19.92 -7.86
C THR A 33 14.85 -20.94 -7.46
N ILE A 34 15.23 -22.10 -6.91
CA ILE A 34 14.27 -23.12 -6.44
C ILE A 34 13.39 -22.55 -5.31
N GLY A 35 14.00 -21.95 -4.27
CA GLY A 35 13.27 -21.36 -3.16
C GLY A 35 12.32 -20.23 -3.60
N GLY A 36 12.76 -19.40 -4.54
CA GLY A 36 11.95 -18.34 -5.15
C GLY A 36 10.76 -18.88 -5.93
N THR A 37 10.96 -19.91 -6.76
CA THR A 37 9.86 -20.55 -7.52
C THR A 37 8.84 -21.23 -6.60
N VAL A 38 9.30 -21.91 -5.54
CA VAL A 38 8.40 -22.54 -4.55
C VAL A 38 7.60 -21.48 -3.80
N ALA A 39 8.24 -20.42 -3.32
CA ALA A 39 7.55 -19.32 -2.62
C ALA A 39 6.52 -18.64 -3.53
N LEU A 40 6.85 -18.41 -4.80
CA LEU A 40 5.94 -17.84 -5.79
C LEU A 40 4.74 -18.76 -6.04
N GLY A 41 4.98 -20.07 -6.18
CA GLY A 41 3.92 -21.06 -6.36
C GLY A 41 2.98 -21.16 -5.16
N VAL A 42 3.52 -21.23 -3.94
CA VAL A 42 2.73 -21.23 -2.70
C VAL A 42 1.93 -19.93 -2.57
N GLY A 43 2.56 -18.79 -2.85
CA GLY A 43 1.89 -17.50 -2.81
C GLY A 43 0.75 -17.38 -3.82
N LEU A 44 0.95 -17.88 -5.04
CA LEU A 44 -0.08 -17.89 -6.07
C LEU A 44 -1.27 -18.79 -5.69
N VAL A 45 -1.02 -19.97 -5.12
CA VAL A 45 -2.08 -20.87 -4.63
C VAL A 45 -2.87 -20.22 -3.49
N LEU A 46 -2.18 -19.55 -2.56
CA LEU A 46 -2.83 -18.83 -1.45
C LEU A 46 -3.77 -17.72 -1.93
N VAL A 47 -3.38 -16.99 -2.99
CA VAL A 47 -4.19 -15.89 -3.55
C VAL A 47 -5.32 -16.40 -4.44
N LEU A 48 -5.07 -17.43 -5.26
CA LEU A 48 -6.03 -17.90 -6.26
C LEU A 48 -7.07 -18.88 -5.72
N VAL A 49 -6.80 -19.55 -4.59
CA VAL A 49 -7.72 -20.55 -4.03
C VAL A 49 -8.09 -20.18 -2.57
N PRO A 50 -9.04 -19.25 -2.37
CA PRO A 50 -9.46 -18.80 -1.04
C PRO A 50 -9.89 -19.96 -0.13
N ALA A 51 -10.52 -21.00 -0.68
CA ALA A 51 -10.97 -22.18 0.06
C ALA A 51 -9.82 -23.01 0.68
N LEU A 52 -8.62 -22.98 0.08
CA LEU A 52 -7.42 -23.65 0.62
C LEU A 52 -6.57 -22.71 1.47
N SER A 53 -6.83 -21.40 1.38
CA SER A 53 -5.98 -20.35 1.92
C SER A 53 -5.82 -20.46 3.44
N HIS A 54 -6.91 -20.70 4.19
CA HIS A 54 -6.87 -20.85 5.64
C HIS A 54 -5.94 -21.99 6.10
N ASN A 55 -6.12 -23.19 5.55
CA ASN A 55 -5.34 -24.37 5.94
C ASN A 55 -3.86 -24.23 5.55
N ILE A 56 -3.58 -23.69 4.36
CA ILE A 56 -2.21 -23.47 3.89
C ILE A 56 -1.53 -22.37 4.71
N THR A 57 -2.22 -21.27 5.02
CA THR A 57 -1.67 -20.18 5.85
C THR A 57 -1.31 -20.69 7.24
N VAL A 58 -2.15 -21.52 7.87
CA VAL A 58 -1.85 -22.14 9.16
C VAL A 58 -0.57 -22.98 9.09
N VAL A 59 -0.44 -23.82 8.06
CA VAL A 59 0.75 -24.66 7.89
C VAL A 59 1.99 -23.81 7.62
N VAL A 60 1.92 -22.83 6.72
CA VAL A 60 3.05 -21.97 6.35
C VAL A 60 3.52 -21.11 7.52
N VAL A 61 2.61 -20.48 8.25
CA VAL A 61 2.94 -19.66 9.43
C VAL A 61 3.47 -20.54 10.56
N GLY A 62 2.85 -21.70 10.80
CA GLY A 62 3.33 -22.67 11.80
C GLY A 62 4.74 -23.17 11.50
N LEU A 63 5.01 -23.57 10.25
CA LEU A 63 6.34 -23.98 9.80
C LEU A 63 7.36 -22.83 9.88
N GLY A 64 6.95 -21.58 9.57
CA GLY A 64 7.80 -20.40 9.69
C GLY A 64 8.19 -20.10 11.13
N LEU A 65 7.24 -20.19 12.07
CA LEU A 65 7.50 -20.03 13.50
C LEU A 65 8.40 -21.15 14.04
N LEU A 66 8.20 -22.40 13.61
CA LEU A 66 9.08 -23.52 13.93
C LEU A 66 10.51 -23.28 13.43
N ALA A 67 10.65 -22.90 12.16
CA ALA A 67 11.95 -22.62 11.54
C ALA A 67 12.68 -21.45 12.24
N SER A 68 11.96 -20.38 12.55
CA SER A 68 12.52 -19.23 13.29
C SER A 68 12.94 -19.62 14.71
N GLY A 69 12.13 -20.39 15.43
CA GLY A 69 12.44 -20.86 16.78
C GLY A 69 13.66 -21.78 16.81
N LEU A 70 13.74 -22.72 15.87
CA LEU A 70 14.88 -23.61 15.68
C LEU A 70 16.16 -22.83 15.30
N ASN A 71 16.05 -21.83 14.42
CA ASN A 71 17.19 -21.00 14.02
C ASN A 71 17.71 -20.15 15.19
N ASP A 72 16.84 -19.57 16.01
CA ASP A 72 17.24 -18.80 17.20
C ASP A 72 17.94 -19.71 18.24
N LEU A 73 17.46 -20.94 18.44
CA LEU A 73 18.13 -21.93 19.30
C LEU A 73 19.48 -22.38 18.73
N TRP A 74 19.54 -22.64 17.42
CA TRP A 74 20.77 -23.03 16.72
C TRP A 74 21.85 -21.94 16.79
N THR A 75 21.47 -20.68 16.54
CA THR A 75 22.39 -19.54 16.61
C THR A 75 22.88 -19.31 18.04
N THR A 76 22.03 -19.52 19.04
CA THR A 76 22.40 -19.50 20.47
C THR A 76 23.44 -20.58 20.80
N ALA A 77 23.29 -21.79 20.25
CA ALA A 77 24.21 -22.89 20.45
C ALA A 77 25.59 -22.65 19.80
N ARG A 78 25.62 -22.01 18.62
CA ARG A 78 26.84 -21.82 17.82
C ARG A 78 27.66 -20.59 18.24
N ARG A 79 27.03 -19.50 18.71
CA ARG A 79 27.73 -18.23 19.05
C ARG A 79 28.08 -18.13 20.54
N ARG A 80 29.02 -18.96 21.00
CA ARG A 80 29.50 -19.01 22.41
C ARG A 80 30.27 -17.79 22.92
N HIS A 81 30.54 -16.81 22.06
CA HIS A 81 31.26 -15.57 22.37
C HIS A 81 30.33 -14.41 22.76
N LEU A 82 29.00 -14.56 22.65
CA LEU A 82 28.04 -13.52 23.04
C LEU A 82 27.88 -13.45 24.56
N ARG A 83 27.62 -12.23 25.08
CA ARG A 83 27.33 -11.97 26.50
C ARG A 83 26.18 -12.86 27.00
N VAL A 84 26.26 -13.33 28.23
CA VAL A 84 25.28 -14.26 28.83
C VAL A 84 23.84 -13.73 28.70
N VAL A 85 23.63 -12.44 28.95
CA VAL A 85 22.31 -11.79 28.84
C VAL A 85 21.71 -11.91 27.43
N THR A 86 22.52 -11.68 26.39
CA THR A 86 22.06 -11.81 24.99
C THR A 86 21.82 -13.26 24.57
N ARG A 87 22.51 -14.22 25.19
CA ARG A 87 22.33 -15.65 24.94
C ARG A 87 21.05 -16.17 25.60
N VAL A 88 20.78 -15.75 26.82
CA VAL A 88 19.53 -16.07 27.53
C VAL A 88 18.33 -15.45 26.82
N ALA A 89 18.45 -14.19 26.36
CA ALA A 89 17.37 -13.53 25.63
C ALA A 89 17.07 -14.15 24.26
N SER A 90 18.07 -14.69 23.55
CA SER A 90 17.87 -15.40 22.28
C SER A 90 17.31 -16.82 22.49
N ALA A 91 17.77 -17.54 23.52
CA ALA A 91 17.21 -18.84 23.91
C ALA A 91 15.73 -18.74 24.30
N LEU A 92 15.38 -17.77 25.16
CA LEU A 92 13.98 -17.53 25.56
C LEU A 92 13.11 -17.18 24.36
N ARG A 93 13.61 -16.35 23.44
CA ARG A 93 12.88 -16.00 22.22
C ARG A 93 12.63 -17.23 21.33
N GLY A 94 13.64 -18.08 21.14
CA GLY A 94 13.49 -19.33 20.38
C GLY A 94 12.47 -20.28 21.00
N LEU A 95 12.50 -20.46 22.33
CA LEU A 95 11.53 -21.29 23.06
C LEU A 95 10.10 -20.73 22.98
N VAL A 96 9.93 -19.41 23.12
CA VAL A 96 8.62 -18.76 22.98
C VAL A 96 8.08 -18.91 21.56
N SER A 97 8.91 -18.76 20.53
CA SER A 97 8.51 -18.98 19.13
C SER A 97 8.07 -20.42 18.86
N LEU A 98 8.75 -21.42 19.45
CA LEU A 98 8.34 -22.83 19.34
C LEU A 98 7.03 -23.12 20.07
N ALA A 99 6.85 -22.56 21.27
CA ALA A 99 5.60 -22.71 22.02
C ALA A 99 4.42 -22.08 21.26
N LEU A 100 4.62 -20.88 20.71
CA LEU A 100 3.65 -20.22 19.82
C LEU A 100 3.32 -21.07 18.58
N ALA A 101 4.33 -21.66 17.94
CA ALA A 101 4.11 -22.52 16.78
C ALA A 101 3.27 -23.76 17.14
N ALA A 102 3.54 -24.39 18.29
CA ALA A 102 2.80 -25.55 18.76
C ALA A 102 1.34 -25.22 19.09
N VAL A 103 1.10 -24.10 19.78
CA VAL A 103 -0.27 -23.62 20.09
C VAL A 103 -1.03 -23.26 18.81
N PHE A 104 -0.37 -22.58 17.87
CA PHE A 104 -0.96 -22.17 16.61
C PHE A 104 -1.37 -23.35 15.72
N LEU A 105 -0.53 -24.39 15.62
CA LEU A 105 -0.83 -25.60 14.87
C LEU A 105 -1.93 -26.47 15.53
N ALA A 106 -2.06 -26.43 16.85
CA ALA A 106 -2.99 -27.27 17.60
C ALA A 106 -4.44 -26.74 17.64
N TYR A 107 -4.68 -25.44 17.46
CA TYR A 107 -6.00 -24.83 17.68
C TYR A 107 -6.52 -23.98 16.51
N SER A 108 -6.06 -24.22 15.28
CA SER A 108 -6.17 -23.33 14.10
C SER A 108 -7.51 -22.62 13.85
N GLN A 109 -8.68 -23.25 14.06
CA GLN A 109 -10.00 -22.67 13.76
C GLN A 109 -10.49 -21.66 14.83
N VAL A 110 -10.26 -21.91 16.12
CA VAL A 110 -10.63 -21.00 17.23
C VAL A 110 -9.45 -20.11 17.63
N ALA A 111 -8.23 -20.56 17.33
CA ALA A 111 -7.01 -19.86 17.69
C ALA A 111 -6.53 -18.86 16.66
N LEU A 112 -6.99 -18.82 15.40
CA LEU A 112 -6.41 -17.83 14.46
C LEU A 112 -6.63 -16.40 14.97
N ALA A 113 -7.88 -16.02 15.29
CA ALA A 113 -8.19 -14.71 15.86
C ALA A 113 -7.52 -14.49 17.23
N ALA A 114 -7.58 -15.50 18.11
CA ALA A 114 -6.96 -15.40 19.44
C ALA A 114 -5.42 -15.31 19.38
N THR A 115 -4.76 -15.96 18.42
CA THR A 115 -3.30 -15.96 18.23
C THR A 115 -2.83 -14.72 17.49
N ILE A 116 -3.62 -14.20 16.55
CA ILE A 116 -3.41 -12.88 15.95
C ILE A 116 -3.48 -11.83 17.06
N LEU A 117 -4.49 -11.88 17.92
CA LEU A 117 -4.64 -10.97 19.06
C LEU A 117 -3.50 -11.13 20.07
N LEU A 118 -3.13 -12.36 20.47
CA LEU A 118 -2.01 -12.61 21.37
C LEU A 118 -0.68 -12.16 20.77
N GLY A 119 -0.48 -12.39 19.47
CA GLY A 119 0.68 -11.96 18.71
C GLY A 119 0.76 -10.44 18.59
N ALA A 120 -0.37 -9.77 18.40
CA ALA A 120 -0.47 -8.32 18.40
C ALA A 120 -0.20 -7.73 19.78
N VAL A 121 -0.75 -8.31 20.85
CA VAL A 121 -0.46 -7.92 22.24
C VAL A 121 1.03 -8.12 22.55
N TYR A 122 1.61 -9.24 22.15
CA TYR A 122 3.05 -9.47 22.28
C TYR A 122 3.87 -8.45 21.50
N LEU A 123 3.49 -8.16 20.26
CA LEU A 123 4.15 -7.15 19.43
C LEU A 123 4.02 -5.76 20.06
N PHE A 124 2.85 -5.40 20.59
CA PHE A 124 2.59 -4.14 21.30
C PHE A 124 3.53 -4.01 22.50
N VAL A 125 3.53 -5.02 23.38
CA VAL A 125 4.36 -5.05 24.59
C VAL A 125 5.85 -4.99 24.22
N ARG A 126 6.30 -5.76 23.21
CA ARG A 126 7.68 -5.74 22.72
C ARG A 126 8.07 -4.37 22.17
N SER A 127 7.16 -3.73 21.44
CA SER A 127 7.41 -2.44 20.79
C SER A 127 7.43 -1.32 21.82
N LEU A 128 6.52 -1.36 22.79
CA LEU A 128 6.49 -0.47 23.95
C LEU A 128 7.75 -0.59 24.81
N LEU A 129 8.20 -1.80 25.13
CA LEU A 129 9.46 -2.05 25.84
C LEU A 129 10.66 -1.51 25.06
N THR A 130 10.68 -1.69 23.73
CA THR A 130 11.75 -1.17 22.87
C THR A 130 11.75 0.36 22.86
N LEU A 131 10.58 1.00 22.89
CA LEU A 131 10.40 2.44 23.01
C LEU A 131 10.94 2.95 24.35
N LEU A 132 10.49 2.36 25.46
CA LEU A 132 10.90 2.71 26.82
C LEU A 132 12.41 2.57 27.02
N LEU A 133 12.99 1.44 26.56
CA LEU A 133 14.43 1.21 26.60
C LEU A 133 15.20 2.19 25.71
N ALA A 134 14.62 2.64 24.59
CA ALA A 134 15.23 3.67 23.75
C ALA A 134 15.31 5.02 24.46
N VAL A 135 14.27 5.42 25.21
CA VAL A 135 14.22 6.65 26.02
C VAL A 135 15.32 6.66 27.08
N VAL A 136 15.48 5.54 27.79
CA VAL A 136 16.44 5.39 28.89
C VAL A 136 17.89 5.19 28.39
N SER A 137 18.09 4.65 27.19
CA SER A 137 19.44 4.35 26.68
C SER A 137 20.29 5.61 26.46
N ARG A 138 21.50 5.68 27.02
CA ARG A 138 22.43 6.82 26.85
C ARG A 138 23.04 6.93 25.43
N ASP A 139 22.88 5.91 24.60
CA ASP A 139 23.46 5.82 23.27
C ASP A 139 22.61 6.56 22.22
N ARG A 140 22.88 7.88 22.06
CA ARG A 140 22.14 8.75 21.12
C ARG A 140 22.20 8.26 19.66
N ALA A 141 23.22 7.50 19.27
CA ALA A 141 23.37 7.03 17.88
C ALA A 141 22.36 5.94 17.50
N ARG A 142 21.87 5.15 18.47
CA ARG A 142 20.94 4.02 18.24
C ARG A 142 19.49 4.32 18.60
N ARG A 143 19.19 5.52 19.09
CA ARG A 143 17.83 5.93 19.52
C ARG A 143 16.85 6.01 18.35
N ALA A 144 17.19 6.71 17.28
CA ALA A 144 16.32 6.91 16.12
C ALA A 144 15.80 5.60 15.47
N PRO A 145 16.65 4.60 15.14
CA PRO A 145 16.16 3.34 14.59
C PRO A 145 15.34 2.51 15.59
N ARG A 146 15.60 2.65 16.90
CA ARG A 146 14.79 2.00 17.95
C ARG A 146 13.42 2.66 18.09
N TYR A 147 13.33 3.99 18.02
CA TYR A 147 12.05 4.69 17.98
C TYR A 147 11.26 4.36 16.71
N ALA A 148 11.91 4.28 15.55
CA ALA A 148 11.27 3.90 14.30
C ALA A 148 10.72 2.46 14.36
N SER A 149 11.54 1.49 14.75
CA SER A 149 11.10 0.09 14.87
C SER A 149 10.04 -0.12 15.95
N ALA A 150 10.14 0.58 17.08
CA ALA A 150 9.10 0.57 18.12
C ALA A 150 7.81 1.25 17.68
N GLY A 151 7.89 2.36 16.93
CA GLY A 151 6.73 3.06 16.38
C GLY A 151 6.00 2.20 15.35
N VAL A 152 6.74 1.58 14.43
CA VAL A 152 6.20 0.61 13.45
C VAL A 152 5.53 -0.56 14.16
N GLY A 153 6.19 -1.17 15.14
CA GLY A 153 5.63 -2.31 15.86
C GLY A 153 4.41 -1.95 16.71
N LEU A 154 4.39 -0.77 17.35
CA LEU A 154 3.23 -0.26 18.08
C LEU A 154 2.06 -0.01 17.14
N ALA A 155 2.28 0.72 16.04
CA ALA A 155 1.24 0.99 15.05
C ALA A 155 0.67 -0.32 14.49
N LEU A 156 1.52 -1.26 14.07
CA LEU A 156 1.08 -2.55 13.55
C LEU A 156 0.28 -3.35 14.60
N SER A 157 0.68 -3.31 15.87
CA SER A 157 -0.08 -3.99 16.92
C SER A 157 -1.41 -3.34 17.25
N VAL A 158 -1.49 -2.00 17.27
CA VAL A 158 -2.75 -1.26 17.49
C VAL A 158 -3.71 -1.53 16.34
N VAL A 159 -3.21 -1.50 15.10
CA VAL A 159 -3.94 -1.87 13.89
C VAL A 159 -4.56 -3.26 14.03
N VAL A 160 -3.76 -4.27 14.39
CA VAL A 160 -4.24 -5.65 14.51
C VAL A 160 -5.26 -5.84 15.65
N VAL A 161 -5.11 -5.10 16.75
CA VAL A 161 -6.05 -5.16 17.89
C VAL A 161 -7.37 -4.44 17.59
N ALA A 162 -7.34 -3.35 16.82
CA ALA A 162 -8.50 -2.51 16.58
C ALA A 162 -9.57 -3.18 15.70
N THR A 163 -9.20 -4.09 14.80
CA THR A 163 -10.15 -4.71 13.84
C THR A 163 -9.97 -6.23 13.68
N PRO A 164 -10.18 -7.04 14.74
CA PRO A 164 -9.84 -8.48 14.74
C PRO A 164 -10.50 -9.32 13.63
N GLY A 165 -11.72 -8.94 13.21
CA GLY A 165 -12.50 -9.67 12.20
C GLY A 165 -11.95 -9.54 10.78
N VAL A 166 -11.51 -8.34 10.39
CA VAL A 166 -10.97 -8.03 9.05
C VAL A 166 -9.73 -8.89 8.73
N TYR A 167 -8.91 -9.20 9.73
CA TYR A 167 -7.63 -9.86 9.47
C TYR A 167 -7.73 -11.33 9.09
N THR A 168 -8.78 -12.05 9.49
CA THR A 168 -8.82 -13.51 9.25
C THR A 168 -8.95 -13.85 7.76
N ASP A 169 -9.71 -13.05 7.00
CA ASP A 169 -9.88 -13.20 5.55
C ASP A 169 -8.72 -12.57 4.75
N TRP A 170 -8.24 -11.40 5.16
CA TRP A 170 -7.16 -10.69 4.47
C TRP A 170 -5.77 -11.26 4.75
N LEU A 171 -5.56 -12.01 5.85
CA LEU A 171 -4.25 -12.55 6.21
C LEU A 171 -3.74 -13.54 5.16
N ALA A 172 -4.61 -14.40 4.62
CA ALA A 172 -4.18 -15.38 3.65
C ALA A 172 -3.78 -14.72 2.32
N ALA A 173 -4.55 -13.71 1.88
CA ALA A 173 -4.19 -12.87 0.74
C ALA A 173 -2.87 -12.11 0.97
N LEU A 174 -2.68 -11.53 2.16
CA LEU A 174 -1.45 -10.82 2.54
C LEU A 174 -0.23 -11.75 2.55
N VAL A 175 -0.33 -12.92 3.17
CA VAL A 175 0.73 -13.95 3.19
C VAL A 175 1.02 -14.43 1.77
N GLY A 176 -0.02 -14.63 0.96
CA GLY A 176 0.11 -14.97 -0.46
C GLY A 176 0.87 -13.91 -1.25
N VAL A 177 0.49 -12.63 -1.11
CA VAL A 177 1.17 -11.50 -1.77
C VAL A 177 2.62 -11.37 -1.31
N VAL A 178 2.90 -11.46 0.00
CA VAL A 178 4.27 -11.43 0.53
C VAL A 178 5.09 -12.58 -0.02
N ALA A 179 4.52 -13.78 -0.14
CA ALA A 179 5.18 -14.93 -0.73
C ALA A 179 5.44 -14.75 -2.23
N ILE A 180 4.51 -14.16 -2.98
CA ILE A 180 4.70 -13.82 -4.40
C ILE A 180 5.82 -12.79 -4.56
N VAL A 181 5.77 -11.68 -3.82
CA VAL A 181 6.78 -10.60 -3.91
C VAL A 181 8.15 -11.10 -3.46
N GLY A 182 8.23 -11.73 -2.28
CA GLY A 182 9.46 -12.29 -1.74
C GLY A 182 10.04 -13.39 -2.63
N GLY A 183 9.18 -14.29 -3.13
CA GLY A 183 9.54 -15.34 -4.09
C GLY A 183 10.09 -14.78 -5.39
N THR A 184 9.47 -13.73 -5.94
CA THR A 184 9.96 -13.02 -7.14
C THR A 184 11.34 -12.41 -6.91
N ILE A 185 11.56 -11.75 -5.77
CA ILE A 185 12.86 -11.15 -5.41
C ILE A 185 13.94 -12.23 -5.31
N VAL A 186 13.66 -13.33 -4.62
CA VAL A 186 14.60 -14.45 -4.43
C VAL A 186 14.89 -15.14 -5.77
N LEU A 187 13.88 -15.31 -6.62
CA LEU A 187 14.01 -15.86 -7.97
C LEU A 187 14.89 -14.96 -8.85
N ALA A 188 14.64 -13.64 -8.85
CA ALA A 188 15.44 -12.65 -9.57
C ALA A 188 16.89 -12.62 -9.09
N TYR A 189 17.12 -12.74 -7.79
CA TYR A 189 18.46 -12.87 -7.21
C TYR A 189 19.17 -14.16 -7.69
N GLY A 190 18.47 -15.29 -7.71
CA GLY A 190 18.98 -16.53 -8.27
C GLY A 190 19.40 -16.39 -9.74
N TYR A 191 18.64 -15.64 -10.55
CA TYR A 191 19.00 -15.34 -11.94
C TYR A 191 20.24 -14.43 -12.06
N ARG A 192 20.39 -13.45 -11.14
CA ARG A 192 21.58 -12.60 -11.06
C ARG A 192 22.86 -13.37 -10.71
N ILE A 193 22.76 -14.37 -9.83
CA ILE A 193 23.86 -15.30 -9.55
C ILE A 193 24.19 -16.12 -10.80
N ALA A 194 23.17 -16.69 -11.47
CA ALA A 194 23.37 -17.53 -12.66
C ALA A 194 24.01 -16.75 -13.82
N SER A 195 23.68 -15.48 -13.98
CA SER A 195 24.27 -14.57 -14.98
C SER A 195 25.66 -14.03 -14.60
N GLY A 196 26.18 -14.36 -13.41
CA GLY A 196 27.50 -13.90 -12.94
C GLY A 196 27.55 -12.44 -12.51
N ARG A 197 26.40 -11.76 -12.39
CA ARG A 197 26.32 -10.35 -11.97
C ARG A 197 26.54 -10.15 -10.47
N VAL A 198 26.35 -11.21 -9.69
CA VAL A 198 26.52 -11.21 -8.23
C VAL A 198 27.31 -12.46 -7.85
N PRO A 199 28.31 -12.36 -6.96
CA PRO A 199 29.06 -13.52 -6.48
C PRO A 199 28.15 -14.54 -5.77
N LYS A 200 28.53 -15.82 -5.83
CA LYS A 200 27.81 -16.88 -5.12
C LYS A 200 27.92 -16.66 -3.60
N PRO A 201 26.82 -16.79 -2.83
CA PRO A 201 26.85 -16.65 -1.38
C PRO A 201 27.71 -17.73 -0.73
N GLU A 202 28.36 -17.42 0.40
CA GLU A 202 29.25 -18.33 1.13
C GLU A 202 28.51 -19.49 1.86
N GLY A 203 27.18 -19.48 1.89
CA GLY A 203 26.34 -20.50 2.56
C GLY A 203 25.29 -21.16 1.65
N LEU A 204 24.68 -22.26 2.11
CA LEU A 204 23.68 -23.04 1.35
C LEU A 204 22.38 -22.26 1.03
N TYR A 205 21.95 -21.38 1.94
CA TYR A 205 20.76 -20.54 1.78
C TYR A 205 21.04 -19.14 2.33
N PRO A 206 21.14 -18.10 1.48
CA PRO A 206 21.23 -16.72 1.97
C PRO A 206 19.90 -16.30 2.60
N SER A 207 19.95 -15.59 3.73
CA SER A 207 18.76 -15.01 4.34
C SER A 207 18.15 -13.93 3.43
N PHE A 208 16.85 -13.69 3.53
CA PHE A 208 16.17 -12.65 2.73
C PHE A 208 16.82 -11.26 2.90
N THR A 209 17.29 -10.95 4.11
CA THR A 209 18.03 -9.71 4.40
C THR A 209 19.39 -9.66 3.71
N GLU A 210 20.10 -10.79 3.61
CA GLU A 210 21.38 -10.87 2.88
C GLU A 210 21.15 -10.75 1.37
N ILE A 211 20.07 -11.35 0.84
CA ILE A 211 19.68 -11.21 -0.57
C ILE A 211 19.42 -9.74 -0.91
N LEU A 212 18.59 -9.07 -0.11
CA LEU A 212 18.29 -7.65 -0.31
C LEU A 212 19.54 -6.77 -0.18
N TRP A 213 20.39 -7.02 0.81
CA TRP A 213 21.60 -6.23 0.99
C TRP A 213 22.62 -6.46 -0.13
N SER A 214 22.78 -7.72 -0.57
CA SER A 214 23.61 -8.08 -1.73
C SER A 214 23.09 -7.40 -2.99
N TRP A 215 21.76 -7.31 -3.16
CA TRP A 215 21.15 -6.59 -4.27
C TRP A 215 21.53 -5.10 -4.23
N VAL A 216 21.35 -4.43 -3.09
CA VAL A 216 21.68 -3.01 -2.92
C VAL A 216 23.17 -2.73 -3.12
N GLU A 217 24.05 -3.61 -2.63
CA GLU A 217 25.51 -3.42 -2.77
C GLU A 217 25.99 -3.50 -4.21
N HIS A 218 25.31 -4.28 -5.06
CA HIS A 218 25.65 -4.44 -6.48
C HIS A 218 24.70 -3.67 -7.40
N ALA A 219 23.80 -2.85 -6.85
CA ALA A 219 22.95 -1.96 -7.60
C ALA A 219 23.66 -0.60 -7.70
N ASP A 220 24.25 -0.31 -8.87
CA ASP A 220 24.78 1.00 -9.19
C ASP A 220 24.35 1.37 -10.62
N VAL A 221 23.61 2.48 -10.74
CA VAL A 221 23.23 3.03 -12.05
C VAL A 221 24.35 3.79 -12.73
N GLY A 222 25.44 4.09 -12.00
CA GLY A 222 26.57 4.88 -12.49
C GLY A 222 26.36 6.39 -12.35
N GLY A 223 27.46 7.16 -12.39
CA GLY A 223 27.46 8.61 -12.21
C GLY A 223 26.65 9.37 -13.27
N GLU A 224 26.86 9.04 -14.55
CA GLU A 224 26.17 9.68 -15.69
C GLU A 224 24.64 9.57 -15.56
N ARG A 225 24.13 8.39 -15.18
CA ARG A 225 22.69 8.19 -15.01
C ARG A 225 22.15 8.97 -13.80
N ARG A 226 22.93 9.12 -12.72
CA ARG A 226 22.53 9.94 -11.57
C ARG A 226 22.43 11.42 -11.94
N ASP A 227 23.31 11.91 -12.82
CA ASP A 227 23.28 13.30 -13.28
C ASP A 227 22.06 13.56 -14.18
N GLU A 228 21.75 12.64 -15.10
CA GLU A 228 20.51 12.71 -15.89
C GLU A 228 19.26 12.69 -15.02
N LEU A 229 19.22 11.80 -14.02
CA LEU A 229 18.11 11.72 -13.06
C LEU A 229 17.98 13.03 -12.28
N ALA A 230 19.08 13.65 -11.91
CA ALA A 230 19.05 14.95 -11.23
C ALA A 230 18.51 16.05 -12.15
N GLU A 231 18.90 16.06 -13.42
CA GLU A 231 18.38 17.03 -14.40
C GLU A 231 16.88 16.87 -14.67
N GLN A 232 16.38 15.62 -14.69
CA GLN A 232 14.97 15.29 -14.90
C GLN A 232 14.10 15.61 -13.67
N LEU A 233 14.60 15.33 -12.46
CA LEU A 233 13.80 15.40 -11.23
C LEU A 233 13.84 16.76 -10.53
N TYR A 234 14.87 17.57 -10.77
CA TYR A 234 15.06 18.84 -10.09
C TYR A 234 15.00 20.03 -11.05
N LEU A 235 14.34 21.11 -10.62
CA LEU A 235 14.31 22.39 -11.33
C LEU A 235 15.62 23.17 -11.09
N GLU A 236 16.74 22.56 -11.48
CA GLU A 236 18.11 23.06 -11.34
C GLU A 236 18.72 23.44 -12.71
N PRO A 237 19.82 24.22 -12.73
CA PRO A 237 20.47 24.62 -13.97
C PRO A 237 20.85 23.44 -14.86
N PRO A 238 20.83 23.60 -16.20
CA PRO A 238 20.53 24.83 -16.93
C PRO A 238 19.02 25.16 -16.98
N GLU A 239 18.69 26.42 -17.32
CA GLU A 239 17.31 26.89 -17.60
C GLU A 239 16.28 26.84 -16.45
N VAL A 240 16.71 27.15 -15.22
CA VAL A 240 15.83 27.14 -14.03
C VAL A 240 14.53 27.94 -14.22
N ALA A 241 14.61 29.11 -14.87
CA ALA A 241 13.44 29.96 -15.10
C ALA A 241 12.41 29.30 -16.02
N ALA A 242 12.84 28.78 -17.18
CA ALA A 242 11.97 28.10 -18.12
C ALA A 242 11.32 26.85 -17.50
N LYS A 243 12.11 26.03 -16.81
CA LYS A 243 11.62 24.84 -16.10
C LYS A 243 10.55 25.19 -15.05
N ARG A 244 10.76 26.27 -14.28
CA ARG A 244 9.78 26.74 -13.27
C ARG A 244 8.50 27.30 -13.89
N VAL A 245 8.63 28.11 -14.94
CA VAL A 245 7.47 28.66 -15.65
C VAL A 245 6.64 27.52 -16.23
N ALA A 246 7.26 26.58 -16.96
CA ALA A 246 6.56 25.43 -17.51
C ALA A 246 5.84 24.61 -16.43
N TRP A 247 6.51 24.34 -15.31
CA TRP A 247 5.92 23.60 -14.19
C TRP A 247 4.71 24.32 -13.58
N TRP A 248 4.82 25.62 -13.28
CA TRP A 248 3.71 26.39 -12.72
C TRP A 248 2.55 26.54 -13.70
N THR A 249 2.83 26.80 -14.98
CA THR A 249 1.80 26.88 -16.02
C THR A 249 1.05 25.56 -16.16
N MET A 250 1.75 24.43 -16.26
CA MET A 250 1.11 23.12 -16.35
C MET A 250 0.30 22.78 -15.10
N LEU A 251 0.78 23.17 -13.92
CA LEU A 251 0.02 22.97 -12.68
C LEU A 251 -1.28 23.77 -12.67
N VAL A 252 -1.23 25.06 -12.99
CA VAL A 252 -2.43 25.93 -13.02
C VAL A 252 -3.44 25.42 -14.04
N LEU A 253 -3.00 25.06 -15.24
CA LEU A 253 -3.87 24.51 -16.29
C LEU A 253 -4.47 23.17 -15.87
N SER A 254 -3.66 22.24 -15.33
CA SER A 254 -4.13 20.94 -14.86
C SER A 254 -5.16 21.07 -13.73
N VAL A 255 -4.93 21.97 -12.76
CA VAL A 255 -5.88 22.23 -11.66
C VAL A 255 -7.18 22.82 -12.19
N ALA A 256 -7.13 23.76 -13.14
CA ALA A 256 -8.32 24.30 -13.76
C ALA A 256 -9.15 23.20 -14.46
N ILE A 257 -8.50 22.38 -15.30
CA ILE A 257 -9.14 21.26 -15.99
C ILE A 257 -9.72 20.26 -14.97
N ALA A 258 -8.95 19.87 -13.94
CA ALA A 258 -9.41 18.94 -12.91
C ALA A 258 -10.62 19.49 -12.15
N THR A 259 -10.62 20.79 -11.81
CA THR A 259 -11.71 21.42 -11.09
C THR A 259 -12.98 21.44 -11.93
N PHE A 260 -12.91 21.85 -13.19
CA PHE A 260 -14.06 21.77 -14.10
C PHE A 260 -14.55 20.33 -14.31
N ALA A 261 -13.62 19.38 -14.44
CA ALA A 261 -13.97 17.98 -14.63
C ALA A 261 -14.67 17.36 -13.42
N VAL A 262 -14.26 17.71 -12.20
CA VAL A 262 -14.94 17.32 -10.95
C VAL A 262 -16.33 17.95 -10.89
N LEU A 263 -16.46 19.24 -11.19
CA LEU A 263 -17.75 19.94 -11.18
C LEU A 263 -18.73 19.40 -12.24
N GLN A 264 -18.22 18.90 -13.37
CA GLN A 264 -18.99 18.27 -14.44
C GLN A 264 -19.17 16.76 -14.28
N ASP A 265 -18.67 16.17 -13.18
CA ASP A 265 -18.68 14.73 -12.92
C ASP A 265 -18.10 13.87 -14.08
N SER A 266 -17.05 14.36 -14.74
CA SER A 266 -16.49 13.73 -15.94
C SER A 266 -15.20 12.96 -15.67
N THR A 267 -15.30 11.64 -15.50
CA THR A 267 -14.15 10.75 -15.27
C THR A 267 -13.09 10.87 -16.37
N ALA A 268 -13.49 10.94 -17.64
CA ALA A 268 -12.55 11.01 -18.76
C ALA A 268 -11.71 12.29 -18.75
N VAL A 269 -12.33 13.45 -18.47
CA VAL A 269 -11.61 14.73 -18.39
C VAL A 269 -10.76 14.79 -17.12
N VAL A 270 -11.22 14.18 -16.02
CA VAL A 270 -10.42 14.04 -14.79
C VAL A 270 -9.13 13.26 -15.08
N ILE A 271 -9.20 12.14 -15.81
CA ILE A 271 -8.02 11.39 -16.24
C ILE A 271 -7.12 12.27 -17.12
N GLY A 272 -7.70 13.02 -18.06
CA GLY A 272 -6.98 14.00 -18.87
C GLY A 272 -6.21 15.02 -18.04
N ALA A 273 -6.82 15.55 -16.98
CA ALA A 273 -6.18 16.50 -16.08
C ALA A 273 -4.97 15.88 -15.33
N MET A 274 -5.08 14.61 -14.93
CA MET A 274 -3.99 13.88 -14.27
C MET A 274 -2.77 13.68 -15.20
N LEU A 275 -2.98 13.52 -16.50
CA LEU A 275 -1.90 13.34 -17.50
C LEU A 275 -1.02 14.59 -17.66
N VAL A 276 -1.61 15.77 -17.50
CA VAL A 276 -0.91 17.06 -17.67
C VAL A 276 -0.22 17.51 -16.38
N ALA A 277 -0.60 16.94 -15.23
CA ALA A 277 -0.18 17.39 -13.91
C ALA A 277 1.34 17.18 -13.67
N PRO A 278 2.10 18.23 -13.32
CA PRO A 278 3.54 18.12 -13.17
C PRO A 278 3.99 17.80 -11.73
N LEU A 279 3.06 17.47 -10.81
CA LEU A 279 3.35 17.22 -9.38
C LEU A 279 4.17 15.95 -9.13
N MET A 280 4.13 14.99 -10.06
CA MET A 280 4.77 13.70 -9.85
C MET A 280 6.31 13.80 -9.86
N THR A 281 6.87 14.63 -10.75
CA THR A 281 8.31 14.87 -10.85
C THR A 281 8.96 15.33 -9.54
N PRO A 282 8.50 16.40 -8.86
CA PRO A 282 9.10 16.80 -7.59
C PRO A 282 8.87 15.79 -6.46
N ILE A 283 7.82 14.96 -6.51
CA ILE A 283 7.58 13.89 -5.52
C ILE A 283 8.61 12.77 -5.69
N LEU A 284 8.89 12.34 -6.93
CA LEU A 284 9.98 11.40 -7.20
C LEU A 284 11.35 12.03 -6.86
N GLY A 285 11.55 13.30 -7.17
CA GLY A 285 12.75 14.04 -6.78
C GLY A 285 12.95 14.08 -5.27
N LEU A 286 11.87 14.24 -4.50
CA LEU A 286 11.90 14.15 -3.04
C LEU A 286 12.34 12.76 -2.58
N ALA A 287 11.76 11.69 -3.14
CA ALA A 287 12.15 10.32 -2.81
C ALA A 287 13.63 10.05 -3.14
N ALA A 288 14.11 10.46 -4.31
CA ALA A 288 15.51 10.32 -4.70
C ALA A 288 16.45 11.12 -3.76
N ALA A 289 16.09 12.35 -3.39
CA ALA A 289 16.87 13.18 -2.47
C ALA A 289 16.93 12.59 -1.06
N LEU A 290 15.84 11.99 -0.56
CA LEU A 290 15.77 11.34 0.74
C LEU A 290 16.73 10.16 0.84
N VAL A 291 16.72 9.29 -0.18
CA VAL A 291 17.59 8.10 -0.20
C VAL A 291 19.05 8.48 -0.42
N SER A 292 19.33 9.50 -1.23
CA SER A 292 20.68 10.01 -1.46
C SER A 292 21.20 10.90 -0.33
N GLY A 293 20.38 11.22 0.68
CA GLY A 293 20.75 12.06 1.82
C GLY A 293 20.98 13.54 1.48
N TRP A 294 20.40 14.02 0.38
CA TRP A 294 20.54 15.39 -0.13
C TRP A 294 19.53 16.33 0.53
N ALA A 295 19.84 16.80 1.74
CA ALA A 295 18.92 17.62 2.53
C ALA A 295 18.42 18.88 1.80
N THR A 296 19.28 19.62 1.10
CA THR A 296 18.87 20.83 0.37
C THR A 296 17.84 20.52 -0.73
N ARG A 297 18.06 19.46 -1.50
CA ARG A 297 17.12 19.00 -2.53
C ARG A 297 15.83 18.47 -1.90
N THR A 298 15.91 17.79 -0.76
CA THR A 298 14.75 17.34 0.02
C THR A 298 13.86 18.52 0.41
N LEU A 299 14.42 19.57 1.03
CA LEU A 299 13.64 20.74 1.43
C LEU A 299 13.08 21.51 0.22
N ARG A 300 13.84 21.66 -0.86
CA ARG A 300 13.38 22.35 -2.08
C ARG A 300 12.22 21.61 -2.74
N SER A 301 12.32 20.29 -2.91
CA SER A 301 11.24 19.49 -3.49
C SER A 301 10.01 19.51 -2.60
N LEU A 302 10.17 19.36 -1.28
CA LEU A 302 9.06 19.44 -0.33
C LEU A 302 8.38 20.82 -0.36
N ALA A 303 9.15 21.91 -0.38
CA ALA A 303 8.62 23.27 -0.49
C ALA A 303 7.85 23.49 -1.80
N LEU A 304 8.37 22.96 -2.92
CA LEU A 304 7.69 23.05 -4.22
C LEU A 304 6.36 22.27 -4.23
N ILE A 305 6.33 21.08 -3.63
CA ILE A 305 5.10 20.27 -3.50
C ILE A 305 4.08 20.99 -2.62
N LEU A 306 4.48 21.52 -1.47
CA LEU A 306 3.58 22.25 -0.56
C LEU A 306 3.05 23.53 -1.22
N ALA A 307 3.91 24.30 -1.90
CA ALA A 307 3.49 25.48 -2.64
C ALA A 307 2.52 25.12 -3.78
N GLY A 308 2.81 24.07 -4.55
CA GLY A 308 1.93 23.57 -5.59
C GLY A 308 0.58 23.11 -5.05
N THR A 309 0.60 22.44 -3.90
CA THR A 309 -0.61 21.99 -3.19
C THR A 309 -1.47 23.18 -2.77
N ALA A 310 -0.86 24.20 -2.16
CA ALA A 310 -1.56 25.40 -1.74
C ALA A 310 -2.17 26.16 -2.93
N VAL A 311 -1.43 26.30 -4.03
CA VAL A 311 -1.94 26.92 -5.27
C VAL A 311 -3.07 26.09 -5.88
N ALA A 312 -2.95 24.76 -5.91
CA ALA A 312 -3.98 23.89 -6.44
C ALA A 312 -5.30 24.01 -5.66
N VAL A 313 -5.24 23.92 -4.33
CA VAL A 313 -6.41 24.08 -3.47
C VAL A 313 -6.99 25.49 -3.58
N GLY A 314 -6.15 26.52 -3.53
CA GLY A 314 -6.59 27.92 -3.63
C GLY A 314 -7.24 28.24 -4.98
N LEU A 315 -6.69 27.76 -6.08
CA LEU A 315 -7.26 27.95 -7.40
C LEU A 315 -8.58 27.18 -7.57
N ALA A 316 -8.65 25.93 -7.10
CA ALA A 316 -9.89 25.16 -7.14
C ALA A 316 -10.99 25.80 -6.28
N PHE A 317 -10.64 26.33 -5.10
CA PHE A 317 -11.55 27.12 -4.26
C PHE A 317 -12.07 28.36 -5.00
N VAL A 318 -11.17 29.14 -5.61
CA VAL A 318 -11.58 30.32 -6.41
C VAL A 318 -12.45 29.92 -7.59
N ILE A 319 -12.13 28.87 -8.34
CA ILE A 319 -12.98 28.42 -9.46
C ILE A 319 -14.36 27.99 -8.95
N SER A 320 -14.41 27.24 -7.85
CA SER A 320 -15.66 26.73 -7.29
C SER A 320 -16.60 27.83 -6.79
N SER A 321 -16.06 28.96 -6.28
CA SER A 321 -16.89 30.06 -5.78
C SER A 321 -17.57 30.87 -6.88
N TRP A 322 -17.15 30.69 -8.15
CA TRP A 322 -17.76 31.34 -9.32
C TRP A 322 -18.81 30.45 -9.99
N VAL A 323 -18.89 29.17 -9.60
CA VAL A 323 -19.88 28.23 -10.13
C VAL A 323 -21.07 28.17 -9.16
N PRO A 324 -22.32 28.26 -9.65
CA PRO A 324 -23.51 28.21 -8.79
C PRO A 324 -23.52 26.96 -7.89
N SER A 325 -24.02 27.10 -6.67
CA SER A 325 -24.08 26.12 -5.58
C SER A 325 -24.99 24.90 -5.82
N VAL A 326 -25.19 24.49 -7.09
CA VAL A 326 -26.13 23.44 -7.51
C VAL A 326 -25.41 22.10 -7.77
N VAL A 327 -24.18 21.92 -7.32
CA VAL A 327 -23.49 20.62 -7.44
C VAL A 327 -23.97 19.71 -6.30
N PRO A 328 -24.67 18.60 -6.59
CA PRO A 328 -25.03 17.63 -5.57
C PRO A 328 -23.79 16.81 -5.16
N PHE A 329 -23.17 17.17 -4.03
CA PHE A 329 -21.95 16.52 -3.53
C PHE A 329 -22.13 15.00 -3.32
N GLU A 330 -23.30 14.61 -2.82
CA GLU A 330 -23.63 13.20 -2.50
C GLU A 330 -23.76 12.33 -3.76
N THR A 331 -24.21 12.90 -4.89
CA THR A 331 -24.41 12.14 -6.15
C THR A 331 -23.30 12.35 -7.17
N ASN A 332 -22.41 13.33 -6.95
CA ASN A 332 -21.26 13.56 -7.82
C ASN A 332 -20.20 12.48 -7.55
N SER A 333 -20.05 11.57 -8.50
CA SER A 333 -19.14 10.43 -8.38
C SER A 333 -17.67 10.86 -8.20
N GLN A 334 -17.27 11.99 -8.81
CA GLN A 334 -15.90 12.49 -8.68
C GLN A 334 -15.59 13.10 -7.31
N ILE A 335 -16.59 13.62 -6.60
CA ILE A 335 -16.41 14.12 -5.23
C ILE A 335 -16.52 12.95 -4.24
N ALA A 336 -17.61 12.19 -4.30
CA ALA A 336 -17.91 11.10 -3.37
C ALA A 336 -16.79 10.05 -3.30
N SER A 337 -16.20 9.68 -4.44
CA SER A 337 -15.07 8.74 -4.51
C SER A 337 -13.76 9.25 -3.90
N ARG A 338 -13.67 10.54 -3.55
CA ARG A 338 -12.43 11.17 -3.05
C ARG A 338 -12.50 11.63 -1.61
N VAL A 339 -13.69 11.75 -1.03
CA VAL A 339 -13.89 12.17 0.36
C VAL A 339 -13.77 11.02 1.36
N SER A 340 -13.90 9.77 0.91
CA SER A 340 -13.85 8.57 1.75
C SER A 340 -12.71 7.63 1.34
N PRO A 341 -11.44 7.98 1.62
CA PRO A 341 -10.29 7.15 1.24
C PRO A 341 -10.29 5.81 1.97
N THR A 342 -9.81 4.79 1.28
CA THR A 342 -9.78 3.39 1.72
C THR A 342 -8.37 2.81 1.66
N LEU A 343 -8.13 1.68 2.34
CA LEU A 343 -6.84 1.00 2.28
C LEU A 343 -6.40 0.67 0.84
N LEU A 344 -7.36 0.42 -0.06
CA LEU A 344 -7.10 0.15 -1.47
C LEU A 344 -6.44 1.34 -2.18
N ASP A 345 -6.84 2.58 -1.85
CA ASP A 345 -6.22 3.78 -2.41
C ASP A 345 -4.73 3.87 -2.05
N MET A 346 -4.39 3.52 -0.81
CA MET A 346 -3.00 3.45 -0.36
C MET A 346 -2.21 2.40 -1.14
N LEU A 347 -2.77 1.21 -1.37
CA LEU A 347 -2.13 0.15 -2.15
C LEU A 347 -1.89 0.57 -3.60
N VAL A 348 -2.88 1.22 -4.22
CA VAL A 348 -2.75 1.77 -5.58
C VAL A 348 -1.64 2.83 -5.62
N ALA A 349 -1.56 3.72 -4.63
CA ALA A 349 -0.52 4.73 -4.56
C ALA A 349 0.89 4.14 -4.35
N LEU A 350 1.02 3.08 -3.54
CA LEU A 350 2.27 2.34 -3.38
C LEU A 350 2.71 1.72 -4.72
N ALA A 351 1.80 1.07 -5.43
CA ALA A 351 2.09 0.47 -6.73
C ALA A 351 2.48 1.53 -7.77
N ALA A 352 1.74 2.64 -7.82
CA ALA A 352 2.02 3.72 -8.76
C ALA A 352 3.35 4.43 -8.45
N GLY A 353 3.70 4.61 -7.17
CA GLY A 353 5.01 5.11 -6.77
C GLY A 353 6.16 4.19 -7.17
N ALA A 354 5.98 2.88 -7.03
CA ALA A 354 6.96 1.89 -7.47
C ALA A 354 7.13 1.91 -8.99
N ALA A 355 6.02 1.88 -9.73
CA ALA A 355 6.02 1.93 -11.20
C ALA A 355 6.67 3.22 -11.70
N GLY A 356 6.30 4.36 -11.11
CA GLY A 356 6.87 5.67 -11.43
C GLY A 356 8.38 5.74 -11.19
N ALA A 357 8.85 5.32 -10.01
CA ALA A 357 10.28 5.30 -9.72
C ALA A 357 11.06 4.31 -10.59
N PHE A 358 10.47 3.16 -10.92
CA PHE A 358 11.08 2.16 -11.79
C PHE A 358 11.21 2.69 -13.22
N ALA A 359 10.14 3.30 -13.74
CA ALA A 359 10.10 3.99 -15.02
C ALA A 359 11.18 5.06 -15.11
N THR A 360 11.32 5.86 -14.06
CA THR A 360 12.32 6.92 -14.00
C THR A 360 13.73 6.34 -13.88
N ALA A 361 13.95 5.29 -13.10
CA ALA A 361 15.28 4.72 -12.92
C ALA A 361 15.83 4.04 -14.19
N ASP A 362 15.00 3.28 -14.91
CA ASP A 362 15.44 2.48 -16.07
C ASP A 362 15.17 3.19 -17.41
N ARG A 363 16.24 3.52 -18.15
CA ARG A 363 16.16 4.18 -19.49
C ARG A 363 15.28 3.41 -20.48
N ARG A 364 15.25 2.07 -20.42
CA ARG A 364 14.49 1.23 -21.37
C ARG A 364 12.98 1.34 -21.19
N VAL A 365 12.58 1.61 -19.96
CA VAL A 365 11.17 1.68 -19.55
C VAL A 365 10.68 3.14 -19.57
N ALA A 366 11.58 4.09 -19.29
CA ALA A 366 11.32 5.52 -19.38
C ALA A 366 10.77 5.95 -20.76
N SER A 367 11.30 5.38 -21.85
CA SER A 367 10.86 5.71 -23.22
C SER A 367 9.53 5.08 -23.61
N SER A 368 9.09 4.00 -22.95
CA SER A 368 7.84 3.29 -23.26
C SER A 368 6.65 3.73 -22.40
N LEU A 369 6.89 4.27 -21.20
CA LEU A 369 5.83 4.74 -20.28
C LEU A 369 5.40 6.19 -20.55
N GLY A 370 5.54 6.64 -21.81
CA GLY A 370 5.29 8.03 -22.23
C GLY A 370 4.00 8.59 -21.65
N GLY A 371 4.13 9.48 -20.67
CA GLY A 371 3.09 10.34 -20.07
C GLY A 371 1.89 9.66 -19.38
N VAL A 372 1.46 8.49 -19.84
CA VAL A 372 0.11 7.96 -19.57
C VAL A 372 0.02 7.10 -18.32
N ALA A 373 1.05 6.32 -18.03
CA ALA A 373 1.00 5.31 -16.97
C ALA A 373 1.25 5.87 -15.55
N ILE A 374 1.60 7.16 -15.44
CA ILE A 374 2.11 7.79 -14.21
C ILE A 374 1.15 8.88 -13.71
N ALA A 375 -0.04 8.98 -14.30
CA ALA A 375 -1.12 9.86 -13.89
C ALA A 375 -1.76 9.36 -12.58
N VAL A 376 -1.06 9.53 -11.46
CA VAL A 376 -1.62 9.26 -10.14
C VAL A 376 -2.58 10.37 -9.76
N ALA A 377 -3.68 10.01 -9.07
CA ALA A 377 -4.73 10.90 -8.61
C ALA A 377 -4.24 11.87 -7.52
N LEU A 378 -3.36 12.82 -7.87
CA LEU A 378 -2.85 13.83 -6.95
C LEU A 378 -3.57 15.16 -7.13
N VAL A 379 -3.76 15.64 -8.36
CA VAL A 379 -4.45 16.91 -8.62
C VAL A 379 -5.96 16.82 -8.32
N PRO A 380 -6.69 15.78 -8.74
CA PRO A 380 -8.14 15.75 -8.52
C PRO A 380 -8.56 15.76 -7.03
N PRO A 381 -7.90 15.03 -6.10
CA PRO A 381 -8.19 15.20 -4.68
C PRO A 381 -7.96 16.64 -4.20
N LEU A 382 -6.89 17.32 -4.64
CA LEU A 382 -6.66 18.72 -4.29
C LEU A 382 -7.73 19.67 -4.85
N SER A 383 -8.23 19.38 -6.06
CA SER A 383 -9.39 20.09 -6.62
C SER A 383 -10.65 19.86 -5.77
N VAL A 384 -10.92 18.63 -5.33
CA VAL A 384 -12.04 18.31 -4.43
C VAL A 384 -11.88 19.02 -3.08
N VAL A 385 -10.67 19.12 -2.52
CA VAL A 385 -10.42 19.92 -1.30
C VAL A 385 -10.86 21.36 -1.52
N GLY A 386 -10.40 22.01 -2.61
CA GLY A 386 -10.77 23.39 -2.91
C GLY A 386 -12.27 23.59 -3.13
N VAL A 387 -12.91 22.69 -3.90
CA VAL A 387 -14.35 22.71 -4.18
C VAL A 387 -15.18 22.51 -2.90
N SER A 388 -14.78 21.58 -2.04
CA SER A 388 -15.47 21.29 -0.78
C SER A 388 -15.36 22.45 0.22
N LEU A 389 -14.19 23.10 0.28
CA LEU A 389 -14.01 24.33 1.05
C LEU A 389 -14.87 25.47 0.51
N GLY A 390 -14.98 25.60 -0.82
CA GLY A 390 -15.84 26.59 -1.48
C GLY A 390 -17.33 26.38 -1.18
N ALA A 391 -17.74 25.12 -1.02
CA ALA A 391 -19.11 24.74 -0.65
C ALA A 391 -19.38 24.76 0.87
N GLY A 392 -18.40 25.12 1.71
CA GLY A 392 -18.57 25.14 3.16
C GLY A 392 -18.65 23.74 3.81
N ARG A 393 -18.10 22.70 3.16
CA ARG A 393 -18.06 21.31 3.62
C ARG A 393 -16.63 20.93 4.04
N PRO A 394 -16.17 21.33 5.25
CA PRO A 394 -14.80 21.10 5.69
C PRO A 394 -14.47 19.63 5.95
N ASP A 395 -15.47 18.81 6.29
CA ASP A 395 -15.29 17.38 6.54
C ASP A 395 -14.93 16.63 5.24
N ASP A 396 -15.65 16.91 4.15
CA ASP A 396 -15.34 16.42 2.80
C ASP A 396 -13.95 16.89 2.34
N ALA A 397 -13.62 18.17 2.60
CA ALA A 397 -12.29 18.69 2.31
C ALA A 397 -11.19 17.95 3.08
N ALA A 398 -11.42 17.60 4.35
CA ALA A 398 -10.47 16.83 5.15
C ALA A 398 -10.30 15.40 4.62
N GLY A 399 -11.38 14.75 4.19
CA GLY A 399 -11.35 13.43 3.55
C GLY A 399 -10.54 13.40 2.25
N ALA A 400 -10.78 14.38 1.35
CA ALA A 400 -10.01 14.51 0.12
C ALA A 400 -8.54 14.89 0.35
N LEU A 401 -8.25 15.67 1.39
CA LEU A 401 -6.88 15.98 1.80
C LEU A 401 -6.17 14.75 2.38
N LEU A 402 -6.88 13.91 3.13
CA LEU A 402 -6.37 12.63 3.62
C LEU A 402 -6.04 11.70 2.46
N LEU A 403 -6.89 11.62 1.43
CA LEU A 403 -6.59 10.87 0.20
C LEU A 403 -5.31 11.38 -0.49
N PHE A 404 -5.17 12.70 -0.65
CA PHE A 404 -3.93 13.29 -1.19
C PHE A 404 -2.71 12.94 -0.33
N GLY A 405 -2.80 13.10 0.99
CA GLY A 405 -1.72 12.79 1.93
C GLY A 405 -1.31 11.32 1.87
N THR A 406 -2.29 10.42 1.79
CA THR A 406 -2.08 8.98 1.60
C THR A 406 -1.33 8.71 0.33
N ASN A 407 -1.77 9.28 -0.80
CA ASN A 407 -1.13 9.10 -2.09
C ASN A 407 0.31 9.63 -2.07
N PHE A 408 0.51 10.85 -1.56
CA PHE A 408 1.81 11.50 -1.48
C PHE A 408 2.81 10.68 -0.66
N VAL A 409 2.46 10.30 0.58
CA VAL A 409 3.37 9.57 1.47
C VAL A 409 3.67 8.18 0.91
N SER A 410 2.66 7.48 0.38
CA SER A 410 2.81 6.15 -0.21
C SER A 410 3.74 6.17 -1.43
N ILE A 411 3.55 7.14 -2.32
CA ILE A 411 4.42 7.31 -3.50
C ILE A 411 5.85 7.57 -3.07
N VAL A 412 6.09 8.48 -2.12
CA VAL A 412 7.45 8.79 -1.64
C VAL A 412 8.13 7.56 -1.05
N LEU A 413 7.45 6.81 -0.19
CA LEU A 413 8.01 5.62 0.45
C LEU A 413 8.30 4.51 -0.56
N SER A 414 7.36 4.24 -1.46
CA SER A 414 7.52 3.21 -2.49
C SER A 414 8.61 3.57 -3.49
N ALA A 415 8.64 4.83 -3.94
CA ALA A 415 9.69 5.34 -4.82
C ALA A 415 11.07 5.30 -4.16
N ALA A 416 11.16 5.62 -2.85
CA ALA A 416 12.40 5.51 -2.11
C ALA A 416 12.94 4.08 -2.09
N VAL A 417 12.06 3.08 -1.86
CA VAL A 417 12.43 1.67 -1.94
C VAL A 417 12.95 1.33 -3.33
N VAL A 418 12.22 1.68 -4.39
CA VAL A 418 12.64 1.37 -5.77
C VAL A 418 13.96 2.06 -6.13
N PHE A 419 14.19 3.32 -5.73
CA PHE A 419 15.46 4.00 -6.01
C PHE A 419 16.66 3.40 -5.27
N VAL A 420 16.47 2.88 -4.04
CA VAL A 420 17.49 2.07 -3.35
C VAL A 420 17.82 0.83 -4.17
N LEU A 421 16.79 0.09 -4.57
CA LEU A 421 16.91 -1.20 -5.24
C LEU A 421 17.47 -1.07 -6.67
N ALA A 422 17.16 0.04 -7.33
CA ALA A 422 17.68 0.37 -8.65
C ALA A 422 19.14 0.83 -8.62
N GLY A 423 19.68 1.23 -7.46
CA GLY A 423 21.05 1.72 -7.32
C GLY A 423 21.22 3.23 -7.57
N VAL A 424 20.11 3.98 -7.56
CA VAL A 424 20.14 5.44 -7.68
C VAL A 424 20.87 6.06 -6.50
N ALA A 425 20.69 5.50 -5.31
CA ALA A 425 21.43 5.93 -4.14
C ALA A 425 22.79 5.24 -4.06
N ASP A 426 23.84 6.01 -3.82
CA ASP A 426 25.20 5.49 -3.70
C ASP A 426 25.29 4.52 -2.49
N PRO A 427 25.64 3.23 -2.71
CA PRO A 427 25.79 2.25 -1.63
C PRO A 427 26.78 2.68 -0.55
N ALA A 428 27.83 3.41 -0.94
CA ALA A 428 28.82 3.93 0.01
C ALA A 428 28.27 5.10 0.83
N ALA A 429 27.37 5.91 0.25
CA ALA A 429 26.62 6.94 0.96
C ALA A 429 25.57 6.33 1.90
N LEU A 430 24.93 5.22 1.52
CA LEU A 430 24.03 4.46 2.41
C LEU A 430 24.78 3.91 3.63
N ARG A 431 25.98 3.33 3.44
CA ARG A 431 26.81 2.82 4.54
C ARG A 431 27.31 3.92 5.47
N ARG A 432 27.78 5.04 4.92
CA ARG A 432 28.33 6.17 5.71
C ARG A 432 27.25 7.07 6.31
N GLY A 433 26.11 7.20 5.63
CA GLY A 433 25.03 8.15 5.91
C GLY A 433 23.72 7.53 6.36
N GLY A 434 23.67 6.22 6.66
CA GLY A 434 22.45 5.50 7.00
C GLY A 434 21.63 6.15 8.12
N ARG A 435 22.27 6.74 9.13
CA ARG A 435 21.57 7.50 10.19
C ARG A 435 20.80 8.70 9.64
N ARG A 436 21.39 9.44 8.69
CA ARG A 436 20.77 10.62 8.08
C ARG A 436 19.57 10.20 7.24
N ILE A 437 19.73 9.14 6.42
CA ILE A 437 18.66 8.59 5.58
C ILE A 437 17.48 8.10 6.43
N VAL A 438 17.76 7.36 7.52
CA VAL A 438 16.72 6.92 8.46
C VAL A 438 16.02 8.10 9.11
N LEU A 439 16.76 9.12 9.55
CA LEU A 439 16.16 10.33 10.15
C LEU A 439 15.29 11.11 9.15
N THR A 440 15.65 11.12 7.87
CA THR A 440 14.86 11.82 6.83
C THR A 440 13.67 11.01 6.34
N LEU A 441 13.73 9.67 6.36
CA LEU A 441 12.60 8.78 6.02
C LEU A 441 11.63 8.56 7.20
N ALA A 442 12.10 8.62 8.44
CA ALA A 442 11.31 8.44 9.65
C ALA A 442 10.00 9.27 9.68
N PRO A 443 9.97 10.57 9.32
CA PRO A 443 8.72 11.32 9.29
C PRO A 443 7.71 10.78 8.28
N PHE A 444 8.15 10.31 7.11
CA PHE A 444 7.25 9.72 6.10
C PHE A 444 6.71 8.37 6.55
N VAL A 445 7.55 7.52 7.15
CA VAL A 445 7.10 6.25 7.73
C VAL A 445 6.11 6.50 8.87
N THR A 446 6.39 7.48 9.73
CA THR A 446 5.49 7.86 10.83
C THR A 446 4.17 8.39 10.28
N ALA A 447 4.20 9.25 9.26
CA ALA A 447 3.01 9.76 8.60
C ALA A 447 2.19 8.63 7.96
N ALA A 448 2.83 7.67 7.28
CA ALA A 448 2.14 6.52 6.70
C ALA A 448 1.40 5.70 7.75
N LEU A 449 2.04 5.45 8.90
CA LEU A 449 1.41 4.71 10.01
C LEU A 449 0.26 5.50 10.65
N LEU A 450 0.40 6.82 10.79
CA LEU A 450 -0.66 7.68 11.31
C LEU A 450 -1.85 7.75 10.37
N ILE A 451 -1.60 7.80 9.06
CA ILE A 451 -2.61 7.79 8.00
C ILE A 451 -3.28 6.42 7.91
N LEU A 452 -2.54 5.32 8.10
CA LEU A 452 -3.10 3.97 8.04
C LEU A 452 -4.28 3.76 9.01
N LEU A 453 -4.23 4.37 10.20
CA LEU A 453 -5.29 4.22 11.21
C LEU A 453 -6.68 4.68 10.73
N PRO A 454 -6.90 5.95 10.31
CA PRO A 454 -8.19 6.37 9.79
C PRO A 454 -8.63 5.59 8.54
N LEU A 455 -7.71 5.21 7.65
CA LEU A 455 -8.09 4.41 6.47
C LEU A 455 -8.60 3.01 6.82
N LEU A 456 -8.09 2.41 7.89
CA LEU A 456 -8.60 1.12 8.37
C LEU A 456 -9.99 1.27 8.98
N LEU A 457 -10.22 2.35 9.74
CA LEU A 457 -11.54 2.64 10.30
C LEU A 457 -12.57 2.93 9.21
N THR A 458 -12.22 3.69 8.17
CA THR A 458 -13.12 3.93 7.03
C THR A 458 -13.35 2.66 6.21
N THR A 459 -12.33 1.84 6.01
CA THR A 459 -12.47 0.56 5.29
C THR A 459 -13.38 -0.40 6.06
N ASP A 460 -13.25 -0.50 7.37
CA ASP A 460 -14.10 -1.35 8.21
C ASP A 460 -15.56 -0.89 8.16
N GLY A 461 -15.81 0.42 8.35
CA GLY A 461 -17.15 1.00 8.22
C GLY A 461 -17.79 0.74 6.84
N LEU A 462 -17.01 0.85 5.75
CA LEU A 462 -17.51 0.55 4.41
C LEU A 462 -17.82 -0.94 4.20
N LEU A 463 -16.98 -1.83 4.73
CA LEU A 463 -17.19 -3.28 4.63
C LEU A 463 -18.41 -3.73 5.43
N THR A 464 -18.64 -3.18 6.62
CA THR A 464 -19.83 -3.48 7.42
C THR A 464 -21.09 -2.97 6.73
N THR A 465 -21.10 -1.73 6.24
CA THR A 465 -22.28 -1.17 5.57
C THR A 465 -22.58 -1.91 4.27
N THR A 466 -21.56 -2.24 3.46
CA THR A 466 -21.76 -3.01 2.21
C THR A 466 -22.23 -4.43 2.49
N GLY A 467 -21.70 -5.08 3.53
CA GLY A 467 -22.13 -6.41 3.96
C GLY A 467 -23.56 -6.43 4.47
N GLN A 468 -23.93 -5.45 5.30
CA GLN A 468 -25.29 -5.24 5.77
C GLN A 468 -26.24 -4.95 4.62
N GLN A 469 -25.85 -4.10 3.67
CA GLN A 469 -26.68 -3.76 2.52
C GLN A 469 -26.93 -4.95 1.60
N ARG A 470 -25.91 -5.79 1.33
CA ARG A 470 -26.12 -7.05 0.58
C ARG A 470 -27.01 -8.03 1.34
N THR A 471 -26.77 -8.19 2.64
CA THR A 471 -27.58 -9.09 3.50
C THR A 471 -29.03 -8.61 3.56
N ALA A 472 -29.26 -7.30 3.65
CA ALA A 472 -30.58 -6.69 3.60
C ALA A 472 -31.22 -6.87 2.22
N GLN A 473 -30.49 -6.68 1.12
CA GLN A 473 -30.98 -6.95 -0.24
C GLN A 473 -31.39 -8.42 -0.42
N ASP A 474 -30.61 -9.37 0.07
CA ASP A 474 -30.91 -10.80 0.01
C ASP A 474 -32.13 -11.16 0.87
N ALA A 475 -32.24 -10.58 2.08
CA ALA A 475 -33.40 -10.76 2.96
C ALA A 475 -34.68 -10.18 2.34
N VAL A 476 -34.61 -8.98 1.75
CA VAL A 476 -35.72 -8.34 1.04
C VAL A 476 -36.11 -9.13 -0.20
N GLY A 477 -35.14 -9.63 -0.97
CA GLY A 477 -35.39 -10.48 -2.14
C GLY A 477 -36.07 -11.80 -1.77
N THR A 478 -35.67 -12.40 -0.64
CA THR A 478 -36.30 -13.61 -0.10
C THR A 478 -37.72 -13.33 0.39
N TRP A 479 -37.93 -12.18 1.05
CA TRP A 479 -39.24 -11.73 1.54
C TRP A 479 -40.22 -11.40 0.40
N LEU A 480 -39.77 -10.76 -0.68
CA LEU A 480 -40.57 -10.49 -1.88
C LEU A 480 -41.01 -11.78 -2.58
N GLY A 481 -40.18 -12.83 -2.55
CA GLY A 481 -40.46 -14.09 -3.25
C GLY A 481 -40.37 -13.97 -4.78
N GLN A 482 -40.21 -15.10 -5.47
CA GLN A 482 -40.00 -15.13 -6.93
C GLN A 482 -41.24 -14.77 -7.77
N ASP A 483 -42.43 -14.81 -7.16
CA ASP A 483 -43.72 -14.61 -7.86
C ASP A 483 -44.35 -13.22 -7.62
N SER A 484 -43.69 -12.32 -6.87
CA SER A 484 -44.25 -10.99 -6.61
C SER A 484 -44.22 -10.09 -7.85
N THR A 485 -45.26 -9.25 -7.99
CA THR A 485 -45.30 -8.24 -9.06
C THR A 485 -44.49 -6.99 -8.72
N LEU A 486 -44.10 -6.84 -7.45
CA LEU A 486 -43.22 -5.79 -6.95
C LEU A 486 -41.76 -6.09 -7.30
N ARG A 487 -41.07 -5.08 -7.83
CA ARG A 487 -39.63 -5.14 -8.11
C ARG A 487 -38.87 -4.29 -7.13
N LEU A 488 -37.79 -4.86 -6.59
CA LEU A 488 -36.84 -4.14 -5.78
C LEU A 488 -36.12 -3.09 -6.63
N ALA A 489 -36.30 -1.82 -6.29
CA ALA A 489 -35.59 -0.71 -6.93
C ALA A 489 -34.26 -0.44 -6.22
N ASP A 490 -34.29 -0.31 -4.89
CA ASP A 490 -33.10 -0.16 -4.07
C ASP A 490 -33.34 -0.64 -2.62
N VAL A 491 -32.25 -0.95 -1.91
CA VAL A 491 -32.25 -1.14 -0.45
C VAL A 491 -31.08 -0.35 0.09
N THR A 492 -31.38 0.62 0.94
CA THR A 492 -30.38 1.44 1.61
C THR A 492 -30.39 1.15 3.11
N VAL A 493 -29.23 0.87 3.68
CA VAL A 493 -29.05 0.69 5.13
C VAL A 493 -28.34 1.92 5.67
N ALA A 494 -29.00 2.68 6.54
CA ALA A 494 -28.47 3.91 7.12
C ALA A 494 -28.71 3.94 8.64
N GLY A 495 -27.62 3.89 9.42
CA GLY A 495 -27.71 3.79 10.87
C GLY A 495 -28.38 2.48 11.28
N ASP A 496 -29.48 2.57 12.03
CA ASP A 496 -30.29 1.41 12.47
C ASP A 496 -31.58 1.27 11.64
N THR A 497 -31.65 1.94 10.48
CA THR A 497 -32.82 1.93 9.60
C THR A 497 -32.50 1.30 8.25
N VAL A 498 -33.34 0.37 7.81
CA VAL A 498 -33.33 -0.22 6.46
C VAL A 498 -34.47 0.41 5.66
N THR A 499 -34.13 1.17 4.62
CA THR A 499 -35.08 1.73 3.67
C THR A 499 -35.16 0.84 2.44
N VAL A 500 -36.35 0.39 2.09
CA VAL A 500 -36.63 -0.50 0.95
C VAL A 500 -37.48 0.24 -0.06
N ASP A 501 -36.92 0.50 -1.24
CA ASP A 501 -37.61 1.12 -2.35
C ASP A 501 -38.13 0.04 -3.31
N LEU A 502 -39.45 -0.05 -3.44
CA LEU A 502 -40.14 -0.98 -4.32
C LEU A 502 -40.83 -0.25 -5.46
N THR A 503 -40.92 -0.90 -6.61
CA THR A 503 -41.65 -0.42 -7.79
C THR A 503 -42.69 -1.46 -8.21
N GLY A 504 -43.95 -1.04 -8.36
CA GLY A 504 -45.04 -1.94 -8.78
C GLY A 504 -46.38 -1.62 -8.13
N PRO A 505 -47.38 -2.53 -8.21
CA PRO A 505 -48.70 -2.32 -7.64
C PRO A 505 -48.64 -2.33 -6.11
N ALA A 506 -49.08 -1.25 -5.46
CA ALA A 506 -49.05 -1.14 -3.99
C ALA A 506 -49.93 -2.19 -3.28
N ASP A 507 -50.91 -2.76 -3.98
CA ASP A 507 -51.85 -3.75 -3.45
C ASP A 507 -51.21 -5.14 -3.21
N ASP A 508 -50.04 -5.40 -3.79
CA ASP A 508 -49.32 -6.68 -3.69
C ASP A 508 -48.23 -6.66 -2.60
N LEU A 509 -48.27 -5.67 -1.70
CA LEU A 509 -47.26 -5.52 -0.64
C LEU A 509 -47.39 -6.63 0.42
N PRO A 510 -46.36 -7.47 0.62
CA PRO A 510 -46.36 -8.49 1.67
C PRO A 510 -46.32 -7.86 3.07
N ASP A 511 -46.48 -8.70 4.11
CA ASP A 511 -46.46 -8.22 5.49
C ASP A 511 -45.09 -7.61 5.87
N VAL A 512 -45.09 -6.32 6.20
CA VAL A 512 -43.90 -5.55 6.61
C VAL A 512 -43.39 -5.99 7.98
N ALA A 513 -44.24 -6.55 8.83
CA ALA A 513 -43.78 -7.11 10.11
C ALA A 513 -42.91 -8.36 9.89
N ALA A 514 -43.26 -9.20 8.91
CA ALA A 514 -42.44 -10.34 8.50
C ALA A 514 -41.10 -9.89 7.90
N LEU A 515 -41.07 -8.77 7.16
CA LEU A 515 -39.82 -8.18 6.66
C LEU A 515 -38.91 -7.74 7.82
N ARG A 516 -39.47 -7.06 8.83
CA ARG A 516 -38.69 -6.66 10.01
C ARG A 516 -38.06 -7.87 10.70
N THR A 517 -38.83 -8.94 10.93
CA THR A 517 -38.30 -10.17 11.54
C THR A 517 -37.21 -10.81 10.67
N ALA A 518 -37.39 -10.86 9.36
CA ALA A 518 -36.37 -11.40 8.44
C ALA A 518 -35.08 -10.57 8.46
N LEU A 519 -35.18 -9.24 8.54
CA LEU A 519 -34.03 -8.34 8.65
C LEU A 519 -33.36 -8.43 10.02
N ASP A 520 -34.13 -8.51 11.10
CA ASP A 520 -33.62 -8.66 12.47
C ASP A 520 -32.80 -9.96 12.61
N ASP A 521 -33.32 -11.06 12.05
CA ASP A 521 -32.64 -12.37 12.04
C ASP A 521 -31.40 -12.38 11.12
N ALA A 522 -31.47 -11.72 9.95
CA ALA A 522 -30.39 -11.71 8.98
C ALA A 522 -29.23 -10.76 9.37
N LEU A 523 -29.54 -9.61 9.96
CA LEU A 523 -28.57 -8.57 10.31
C LEU A 523 -28.12 -8.64 11.78
N GLY A 524 -28.79 -9.44 12.63
CA GLY A 524 -28.37 -9.70 14.01
C GLY A 524 -28.58 -8.51 14.95
N GLY A 525 -29.80 -7.98 15.01
CA GLY A 525 -30.17 -6.85 15.86
C GLY A 525 -31.62 -6.41 15.62
N SER A 526 -32.10 -5.37 16.30
CA SER A 526 -33.41 -4.78 16.01
C SER A 526 -33.26 -3.60 15.06
N TRP A 527 -33.88 -3.67 13.88
CA TRP A 527 -33.79 -2.65 12.84
C TRP A 527 -35.12 -1.94 12.62
N ALA A 528 -35.06 -0.63 12.42
CA ALA A 528 -36.18 0.12 11.88
C ALA A 528 -36.32 -0.19 10.39
N VAL A 529 -37.55 -0.35 9.89
CA VAL A 529 -37.80 -0.65 8.48
C VAL A 529 -38.72 0.42 7.91
N GLU A 530 -38.28 1.06 6.84
CA GLU A 530 -39.06 2.00 6.05
C GLU A 530 -39.28 1.39 4.66
N VAL A 531 -40.53 1.26 4.24
CA VAL A 531 -40.87 0.70 2.92
C VAL A 531 -41.55 1.79 2.11
N ALA A 532 -40.92 2.17 1.01
CA ALA A 532 -41.47 3.12 0.05
C ALA A 532 -41.85 2.37 -1.23
N VAL A 533 -43.10 2.51 -1.67
CA VAL A 533 -43.61 1.87 -2.88
C VAL A 533 -43.95 2.94 -3.91
N THR A 534 -43.25 2.91 -5.05
CA THR A 534 -43.53 3.78 -6.19
C THR A 534 -44.44 3.04 -7.18
N PRO A 535 -45.70 3.49 -7.37
CA PRO A 535 -46.62 2.85 -8.31
C PRO A 535 -46.18 3.07 -9.75
N VAL A 536 -46.17 2.00 -10.56
CA VAL A 536 -45.83 2.06 -11.99
C VAL A 536 -47.04 1.66 -12.82
N VAL A 537 -47.43 2.55 -13.75
CA VAL A 537 -48.48 2.27 -14.74
C VAL A 537 -47.81 1.99 -16.09
N THR A 538 -48.01 0.79 -16.64
CA THR A 538 -47.48 0.42 -17.96
C THR A 538 -48.62 0.35 -18.96
N GLU A 539 -48.66 1.27 -19.92
CA GLU A 539 -49.62 1.24 -21.03
C GLU A 539 -48.92 0.68 -22.28
N ARG A 540 -49.39 -0.46 -22.80
CA ARG A 540 -48.82 -1.10 -23.99
C ARG A 540 -49.69 -0.79 -25.19
N LEU A 541 -49.21 0.07 -26.07
CA LEU A 541 -49.85 0.32 -27.36
C LEU A 541 -49.44 -0.79 -28.35
N PRO A 542 -50.39 -1.37 -29.11
CA PRO A 542 -50.06 -2.36 -30.13
C PRO A 542 -49.23 -1.72 -31.26
N ALA A 543 -48.34 -2.50 -31.87
CA ALA A 543 -47.62 -2.05 -33.06
C ALA A 543 -48.64 -1.81 -34.19
N THR A 544 -48.58 -0.64 -34.83
CA THR A 544 -49.35 -0.37 -36.05
C THR A 544 -48.85 -1.28 -37.16
N THR A 545 -49.50 -2.41 -37.37
CA THR A 545 -49.35 -3.19 -38.60
C THR A 545 -49.96 -2.38 -39.74
N GLY A 546 -49.11 -1.76 -40.54
CA GLY A 546 -49.48 -1.15 -41.82
C GLY A 546 -49.68 -2.22 -42.89
#